data_AF-A0A256SRA0-F1
#
_entry.id   AF-A0A256SRA0-F1
#
_cell.length_a   1.000
_cell.length_b   1.000
_cell.length_c   1.000
_cell.angle_alpha   90.00
_cell.angle_beta   90.00
_cell.angle_gamma   90.00
#
_symmetry.space_group_name_H-M   'P 1'
#
loop_
_entity.id
_entity.type
_entity.pdbx_description
1 polymer ?
#
loop_
_entity_poly.entity_id
_entity_poly.type
_entity_poly.pdbx_seq_one_letter_code
_entity_poly.pdbx_strand_id
1 'polypeptide(L)'
;MQKLGIIGGIGPEATMNYYSAIIKRYQERIGTDKELPRITIESINMYHMFRLLDAQQYDKVAGYVGAAANNLLKAGCDSGLMCGNTPPSII
;
A
#
# COMPACT_ATOMS: atom_id res chain seq x y z
N MET A 1 6.91 -11.23 15.45
CA MET A 1 6.15 -9.96 15.55
C MET A 1 5.65 -9.62 14.15
N GLN A 2 4.37 -9.41 13.93
CA GLN A 2 3.85 -9.15 12.57
C GLN A 2 4.26 -7.75 12.09
N LYS A 3 4.95 -7.65 10.95
CA LYS A 3 5.28 -6.40 10.26
C LYS A 3 4.36 -6.22 9.05
N LEU A 4 3.67 -5.09 8.97
CA LEU A 4 2.73 -4.80 7.90
C LEU A 4 3.44 -4.11 6.73
N GLY A 5 3.18 -4.58 5.51
CA GLY A 5 3.54 -3.93 4.26
C GLY A 5 2.38 -3.16 3.66
N ILE A 6 2.65 -1.99 3.09
CA ILE A 6 1.67 -1.17 2.36
C ILE A 6 2.24 -0.86 0.99
N ILE A 7 1.56 -1.28 -0.08
CA ILE A 7 1.80 -0.73 -1.42
C ILE A 7 1.01 0.57 -1.52
N GLY A 8 1.71 1.70 -1.48
CA GLY A 8 1.14 3.04 -1.52
C GLY A 8 1.38 3.75 -2.85
N GLY A 9 1.08 5.04 -2.91
CA GLY A 9 1.33 5.88 -4.08
C GLY A 9 0.26 5.81 -5.18
N ILE A 10 -0.82 5.04 -4.96
CA ILE A 10 -2.01 4.97 -5.82
C ILE A 10 -3.08 5.90 -5.23
N GLY A 11 -2.84 7.20 -5.39
CA GLY A 11 -3.41 8.23 -4.51
C GLY A 11 -2.52 8.40 -3.28
N PRO A 12 -1.45 9.23 -3.35
CA PRO A 12 -0.55 9.48 -2.23
C PRO A 12 -1.28 9.93 -0.95
N GLU A 13 -2.35 10.70 -1.09
CA GLU A 13 -3.21 11.16 0.00
C GLU A 13 -3.92 9.98 0.69
N ALA A 14 -4.38 9.00 -0.09
CA ALA A 14 -4.98 7.79 0.46
C ALA A 14 -3.99 6.97 1.27
N THR A 15 -2.73 6.92 0.83
CA THR A 15 -1.66 6.23 1.56
C THR A 15 -1.49 6.81 2.97
N MET A 16 -1.54 8.14 3.11
CA MET A 16 -1.50 8.83 4.41
C MET A 16 -2.73 8.52 5.28
N ASN A 17 -3.91 8.44 4.68
CA ASN A 17 -5.15 8.07 5.38
C ASN A 17 -5.08 6.65 5.93
N TYR A 18 -4.62 5.69 5.13
CA TYR A 18 -4.44 4.30 5.58
C TYR A 18 -3.41 4.19 6.69
N TYR A 19 -2.24 4.81 6.55
CA TYR A 19 -1.22 4.83 7.60
C TYR A 19 -1.77 5.33 8.94
N SER A 20 -2.44 6.48 8.92
CA SER A 20 -3.02 7.09 10.12
C SER A 20 -4.14 6.22 10.73
N ALA A 21 -5.00 5.65 9.89
CA ALA A 21 -6.10 4.79 10.34
C ALA A 21 -5.61 3.46 10.94
N ILE A 22 -4.53 2.89 10.41
CA ILE A 22 -3.91 1.66 10.93
C ILE A 22 -3.29 1.93 12.30
N ILE A 23 -2.55 3.03 12.47
CA ILE A 23 -1.97 3.42 13.75
C ILE A 23 -3.07 3.60 14.79
N LYS A 24 -4.10 4.38 14.47
CA LYS A 24 -5.22 4.63 15.39
C LYS A 24 -5.87 3.33 15.85
N ARG A 25 -6.23 2.44 14.92
CA ARG A 25 -6.84 1.14 15.24
C ARG A 25 -5.92 0.23 16.04
N TYR A 26 -4.62 0.25 15.74
CA TYR A 26 -3.62 -0.51 16.49
C TYR A 26 -3.59 -0.05 17.94
N GLN A 27 -3.46 1.26 18.17
CA GLN A 27 -3.40 1.89 19.49
C GLN A 27 -4.68 1.67 20.30
N GLU A 28 -5.85 1.80 19.66
CA GLU A 28 -7.16 1.47 20.25
C GLU A 28 -7.21 0.00 20.72
N ARG A 29 -6.69 -0.93 19.93
CA ARG A 29 -6.69 -2.36 20.24
C ARG A 29 -5.79 -2.72 21.43
N ILE A 30 -4.65 -2.05 21.56
CA ILE A 30 -3.68 -2.34 22.64
C ILE A 30 -3.88 -1.46 23.88
N GLY A 31 -4.77 -0.48 23.83
CA GLY A 31 -5.08 0.42 24.95
C GLY A 31 -3.99 1.44 25.26
N THR A 32 -3.12 1.77 24.31
CA THR A 32 -2.09 2.80 24.48
C THR A 32 -1.79 3.53 23.17
N ASP A 33 -1.56 4.84 23.28
CA ASP A 33 -1.11 5.74 22.21
C ASP A 33 0.42 5.87 22.12
N LYS A 34 1.16 5.17 22.99
CA LYS A 34 2.63 5.24 23.08
C LYS A 34 3.36 4.17 22.28
N GLU A 35 2.63 3.25 21.68
CA GLU A 35 3.16 2.17 20.85
C GLU A 35 2.65 2.31 19.42
N LEU A 36 3.49 1.93 18.46
CA LEU A 36 3.18 2.01 17.03
C LEU A 36 3.39 0.65 16.37
N PRO A 37 2.53 0.28 15.39
CA PRO A 37 2.74 -0.91 14.61
C PRO A 37 3.98 -0.77 13.72
N ARG A 38 4.67 -1.88 13.46
CA ARG A 38 5.78 -1.91 12.50
C ARG A 38 5.23 -1.93 11.07
N ILE A 39 5.43 -0.85 10.33
CA ILE A 39 4.93 -0.67 8.96
C ILE A 39 6.10 -0.41 8.00
N THR A 40 6.02 -0.95 6.78
CA THR A 40 6.85 -0.52 5.63
C THR A 40 5.94 -0.15 4.48
N ILE A 41 6.23 0.98 3.84
CA ILE A 41 5.45 1.49 2.73
C ILE A 41 6.34 1.46 1.48
N GLU A 42 5.91 0.70 0.48
CA GLU A 42 6.47 0.72 -0.87
C GLU A 42 5.58 1.63 -1.72
N SER A 43 6.05 2.85 -1.99
CA SER A 43 5.27 3.84 -2.73
C SER A 43 5.58 3.74 -4.22
N ILE A 44 4.58 3.37 -5.03
CA ILE A 44 4.72 3.29 -6.48
C ILE A 44 4.26 4.58 -7.16
N ASN A 45 4.66 4.78 -8.42
CA ASN A 45 4.19 5.91 -9.21
C ASN A 45 2.89 5.55 -9.94
N MET A 46 1.75 6.05 -9.47
CA MET A 46 0.45 5.77 -10.11
C MET A 46 0.36 6.24 -11.57
N TYR A 47 1.05 7.31 -11.95
CA TYR A 47 1.01 7.79 -13.33
C TYR A 47 1.73 6.82 -14.29
N HIS A 48 2.78 6.14 -13.80
CA HIS A 48 3.40 5.06 -14.55
C HIS A 48 2.44 3.88 -14.70
N MET A 49 1.77 3.49 -13.62
CA MET A 49 0.77 2.43 -13.63
C MET A 49 -0.40 2.74 -14.58
N PHE A 50 -0.94 3.96 -14.55
CA PHE A 50 -2.01 4.42 -15.44
C PHE A 50 -1.59 4.38 -16.91
N ARG A 51 -0.37 4.82 -17.25
CA ARG A 51 0.14 4.70 -18.63
C ARG A 51 0.14 3.26 -19.13
N LEU A 52 0.49 2.29 -18.27
CA LEU A 52 0.47 0.87 -18.62
C LEU A 52 -0.97 0.35 -18.80
N LEU A 53 -1.90 0.81 -17.96
CA LEU A 53 -3.33 0.47 -18.05
C LEU A 53 -3.97 1.05 -19.32
N ASP A 54 -3.71 2.30 -19.65
CA ASP A 54 -4.21 2.97 -20.86
C ASP A 54 -3.71 2.25 -22.13
N ALA A 55 -2.49 1.70 -22.09
CA ALA A 55 -1.93 0.90 -23.16
C ALA A 55 -2.37 -0.58 -23.14
N GLN A 56 -3.30 -0.96 -22.25
CA GLN A 56 -3.79 -2.33 -22.04
C GLN A 56 -2.68 -3.35 -21.74
N GLN A 57 -1.57 -2.90 -21.13
CA GLN A 57 -0.40 -3.73 -20.81
C GLN A 57 -0.54 -4.35 -19.41
N TYR A 58 -1.58 -5.15 -19.20
CA TYR A 58 -1.93 -5.70 -17.89
C TYR A 58 -0.82 -6.53 -17.25
N ASP A 59 -0.08 -7.31 -18.03
CA ASP A 59 1.07 -8.09 -17.53
C ASP A 59 2.15 -7.20 -16.92
N LYS A 60 2.38 -6.02 -17.50
CA LYS A 60 3.36 -5.06 -16.98
C LYS A 60 2.86 -4.38 -15.73
N VAL A 61 1.56 -4.13 -15.61
CA VAL A 61 0.94 -3.64 -14.36
C VAL A 61 1.11 -4.67 -13.26
N ALA A 62 0.78 -5.94 -13.54
CA ALA A 62 0.96 -7.04 -12.60
C ALA A 62 2.43 -7.19 -12.18
N GLY A 63 3.37 -7.10 -13.12
CA GLY A 63 4.80 -7.11 -12.83
C GLY A 63 5.25 -5.92 -11.98
N TYR A 64 4.74 -4.72 -12.26
CA TYR A 64 5.09 -3.50 -11.52
C TYR A 64 4.60 -3.56 -10.06
N VAL A 65 3.34 -3.93 -9.84
CA VAL A 65 2.77 -4.10 -8.49
C VAL A 65 3.39 -5.33 -7.78
N GLY A 66 3.64 -6.41 -8.52
CA GLY A 66 4.29 -7.61 -7.99
C GLY A 66 5.73 -7.36 -7.53
N ALA A 67 6.48 -6.49 -8.22
CA ALA A 67 7.79 -6.06 -7.78
C ALA A 67 7.72 -5.29 -6.45
N ALA A 68 6.74 -4.39 -6.30
CA ALA A 68 6.50 -3.68 -5.04
C ALA A 68 6.15 -4.66 -3.89
N ALA A 69 5.28 -5.64 -4.14
CA ALA A 69 4.97 -6.69 -3.18
C ALA A 69 6.22 -7.51 -2.77
N ASN A 70 7.08 -7.85 -3.74
CA ASN A 70 8.32 -8.58 -3.48
C ASN A 70 9.32 -7.75 -2.65
N ASN A 71 9.38 -6.43 -2.86
CA ASN A 71 10.19 -5.54 -2.04
C ASN A 71 9.72 -5.55 -0.58
N LEU A 72 8.40 -5.52 -0.34
CA LEU A 72 7.83 -5.64 1.00
C LEU A 72 8.14 -6.99 1.65
N LEU A 73 8.05 -8.09 0.89
CA LEU A 73 8.43 -9.42 1.36
C LEU A 73 9.90 -9.46 1.78
N LYS A 74 10.79 -8.93 0.95
CA LYS A 74 12.24 -8.82 1.25
C LYS A 74 12.54 -7.91 2.43
N ALA A 75 11.69 -6.91 2.68
CA ALA A 75 11.77 -6.06 3.86
C ALA A 75 11.28 -6.77 5.14
N GLY A 76 10.86 -8.04 5.06
CA GLY A 76 10.41 -8.84 6.20
C GLY A 76 8.99 -8.53 6.65
N CYS A 77 8.13 -8.03 5.75
CA CYS A 77 6.70 -7.90 6.02
C CYS A 77 6.00 -9.27 6.00
N ASP A 78 5.16 -9.54 7.00
CA ASP A 78 4.42 -10.80 7.15
C ASP A 78 3.02 -10.74 6.52
N SER A 79 2.49 -9.53 6.32
CA SER A 79 1.20 -9.25 5.69
C SER A 79 1.29 -7.98 4.86
N GLY A 80 0.40 -7.83 3.87
CA GLY A 80 0.43 -6.71 2.94
C GLY A 80 -0.96 -6.22 2.58
N LEU A 81 -1.09 -4.91 2.34
CA LEU A 81 -2.27 -4.29 1.73
C LEU A 81 -1.86 -3.31 0.63
N MET A 82 -2.76 -3.03 -0.29
CA MET A 82 -2.56 -2.08 -1.38
C MET A 82 -3.54 -0.91 -1.20
N CYS A 83 -2.99 0.30 -1.04
CA CYS A 83 -3.77 1.52 -0.87
C CYS A 83 -4.06 2.10 -2.24
N GLY A 84 -5.27 1.86 -2.76
CA GLY A 84 -5.77 2.48 -3.97
C GLY A 84 -7.13 3.10 -3.75
N ASN A 85 -7.34 4.28 -4.32
CA ASN A 85 -8.67 4.77 -4.61
C ASN A 85 -9.03 4.19 -5.99
N THR A 86 -10.08 3.39 -6.12
CA THR A 86 -10.65 3.16 -7.45
C THR A 86 -11.10 4.53 -7.97
N PRO A 87 -10.65 5.01 -9.15
CA PRO A 87 -11.22 6.20 -9.73
C PRO A 87 -12.74 5.98 -9.87
N PRO A 88 -13.60 6.92 -9.44
CA PRO A 88 -15.05 6.76 -9.54
C PRO A 88 -15.56 6.61 -10.99
N SER A 89 -14.70 6.76 -11.99
CA SER A 89 -14.99 6.62 -13.42
C SER A 89 -14.88 5.20 -13.98
N ILE A 90 -14.68 4.18 -13.13
CA ILE A 90 -14.74 2.76 -13.54
C ILE A 90 -15.82 2.05 -12.70
N ILE A 91 -17.09 2.29 -13.05
CA ILE A 91 -18.27 1.49 -12.69
C ILE A 91 -19.13 1.37 -13.95
#